data_AF-A0A1P8URF0-F1
#
_entry.id   AF-A0A1P8URF0-F1
#
_cell.length_a   1.000
_cell.length_b   1.000
_cell.length_c   1.000
_cell.angle_alpha   90.00
_cell.angle_beta   90.00
_cell.angle_gamma   90.00
#
_symmetry.space_group_name_H-M   'P 1'
#
loop_
_entity.id
_entity.type
_entity.pdbx_description
1 polymer ?
#
loop_
_entity_poly.entity_id
_entity_poly.type
_entity_poly.pdbx_seq_one_letter_code
_entity_poly.pdbx_strand_id
1 'polypeptide(L)'
;MSEAAQNNPAFTPRVFSGIQPSGGLTLGNYLGAIKRFVDMQGSGVETIYCVVDMHAITVWQDPEALTRQTRELTAGYLAAGLDPTQSILFNQSQVAEHAQLAWIFNCVARMGWMNRMTQWKDKAGKHAEKASLGLFAYPALMAADILIYHATHVPVGEDQKQHVELTRDIAIKFNHDFKTEFFPITQPVIEGAATRVMSLRDGSKKMSKSDPSDASRINMTDDADAIAKKIRKAKTDPEPLPSDLDGLEGRPEARNLVNIYAALAEMPAAQVMADMGGKPFSEFKPLLADLAVAKLAPISSEMARYMQDPAEIDRILSGGADRARAIAAPILKKTYEIVGMVGAGA
;
A
#
# COMPACT_ATOMS: atom_id res chain seq x y z
N MET A 1 -14.01 -9.17 17.57
CA MET A 1 -13.74 -9.00 19.01
C MET A 1 -12.68 -10.03 19.36
N SER A 2 -11.41 -9.68 19.12
CA SER A 2 -10.46 -9.03 20.03
C SER A 2 -9.66 -10.06 20.83
N GLU A 3 -8.64 -10.64 20.21
CA GLU A 3 -7.38 -10.82 20.94
C GLU A 3 -6.87 -9.40 21.17
N ALA A 4 -7.01 -8.95 22.41
CA ALA A 4 -6.54 -7.64 22.82
C ALA A 4 -5.08 -7.52 22.40
N ALA A 5 -4.81 -6.57 21.51
CA ALA A 5 -3.48 -6.09 21.22
C ALA A 5 -2.75 -5.96 22.56
N GLN A 6 -1.60 -6.61 22.70
CA GLN A 6 -0.63 -6.20 23.71
C GLN A 6 -0.18 -4.80 23.30
N ASN A 7 -1.00 -3.81 23.60
CA ASN A 7 -0.63 -2.41 23.62
C ASN A 7 0.47 -2.33 24.67
N ASN A 8 1.72 -2.18 24.23
CA ASN A 8 2.74 -1.71 25.12
C ASN A 8 2.41 -0.23 25.38
N PRO A 9 1.94 0.16 26.58
CA PRO A 9 1.47 1.52 26.85
C PRO A 9 2.56 2.60 26.71
N ALA A 10 3.81 2.19 26.46
CA ALA A 10 4.96 3.06 26.27
C ALA A 10 4.99 3.80 24.92
N PHE A 11 4.26 3.36 23.89
CA PHE A 11 4.33 3.94 22.55
C PHE A 11 2.98 4.49 22.08
N THR A 12 2.99 5.69 21.50
CA THR A 12 1.82 6.26 20.82
C THR A 12 1.35 5.31 19.73
N PRO A 13 0.05 4.93 19.70
CA PRO A 13 -0.50 4.15 18.61
C PRO A 13 -0.30 4.86 17.27
N ARG A 14 0.47 4.23 16.40
CA ARG A 14 0.84 4.75 15.09
C ARG A 14 0.85 3.67 14.04
N VAL A 15 0.23 3.98 12.90
CA VAL A 15 0.16 3.16 11.70
C VAL A 15 1.13 3.71 10.67
N PHE A 16 1.99 2.85 10.12
CA PHE A 16 2.84 3.18 8.98
C PHE A 16 2.48 2.32 7.78
N SER A 17 2.31 2.94 6.61
CA SER A 17 2.19 2.21 5.35
C SER A 17 3.00 2.86 4.25
N GLY A 18 3.78 2.05 3.54
CA GLY A 18 4.57 2.47 2.39
C GLY A 18 4.02 1.91 1.08
N ILE A 19 3.88 2.74 0.04
CA ILE A 19 3.53 2.30 -1.32
C ILE A 19 4.60 2.77 -2.31
N GLN A 20 5.07 1.85 -3.16
CA GLN A 20 6.06 2.15 -4.19
C GLN A 20 5.45 3.00 -5.32
N PRO A 21 6.08 4.13 -5.69
CA PRO A 21 5.70 4.91 -6.87
C PRO A 21 6.11 4.14 -8.11
N SER A 22 5.16 3.37 -8.62
CA SER A 22 5.45 2.32 -9.59
C SER A 22 4.48 2.35 -10.78
N GLY A 23 3.71 3.44 -10.88
CA GLY A 23 2.79 3.79 -11.95
C GLY A 23 1.54 2.93 -12.01
N GLY A 24 0.50 3.45 -12.66
CA GLY A 24 -0.67 2.68 -13.04
C GLY A 24 -1.46 2.21 -11.83
N LEU A 25 -1.78 3.14 -10.92
CA LEU A 25 -2.65 2.86 -9.78
C LEU A 25 -3.98 2.27 -10.29
N THR A 26 -4.32 1.08 -9.82
CA THR A 26 -5.53 0.36 -10.28
C THR A 26 -6.64 0.41 -9.23
N LEU A 27 -7.86 0.08 -9.65
CA LEU A 27 -9.00 -0.13 -8.75
C LEU A 27 -8.68 -1.12 -7.61
N GLY A 28 -7.87 -2.15 -7.90
CA GLY A 28 -7.41 -3.09 -6.89
C GLY A 28 -6.54 -2.47 -5.81
N ASN A 29 -5.73 -1.46 -6.14
CA ASN A 29 -4.95 -0.72 -5.16
C ASN A 29 -5.82 0.23 -4.34
N TYR A 30 -6.77 0.90 -4.99
CA TYR A 30 -7.72 1.79 -4.33
C TYR A 30 -8.59 1.05 -3.30
N LEU A 31 -9.31 0.02 -3.72
CA LEU A 31 -10.18 -0.77 -2.84
C LEU A 31 -9.41 -1.66 -1.86
N GLY A 32 -8.19 -2.06 -2.23
CA GLY A 32 -7.37 -2.94 -1.40
C GLY A 32 -6.64 -2.23 -0.26
N ALA A 33 -6.33 -0.95 -0.39
CA ALA A 33 -5.53 -0.21 0.57
C ALA A 33 -5.95 1.26 0.74
N ILE A 34 -5.92 2.06 -0.33
CA ILE A 34 -6.04 3.53 -0.21
C ILE A 34 -7.37 3.95 0.42
N LYS A 35 -8.49 3.34 0.02
CA LYS A 35 -9.79 3.65 0.63
C LYS A 35 -9.78 3.42 2.15
N ARG A 36 -9.17 2.33 2.61
CA ARG A 36 -9.09 2.00 4.04
C ARG A 36 -8.22 3.00 4.80
N PHE A 37 -7.18 3.52 4.16
CA PHE A 37 -6.35 4.57 4.74
C PHE A 37 -7.12 5.86 4.96
N VAL A 38 -7.99 6.23 4.01
CA VAL A 38 -8.91 7.35 4.17
C VAL A 38 -9.91 7.08 5.30
N ASP A 39 -10.51 5.89 5.33
CA ASP A 39 -11.48 5.50 6.37
C ASP A 39 -10.84 5.43 7.79
N MET A 40 -9.52 5.29 7.89
CA MET A 40 -8.78 5.25 9.16
C MET A 40 -8.52 6.65 9.76
N GLN A 41 -8.65 7.71 8.96
CA GLN A 41 -8.50 9.09 9.44
C GLN A 41 -9.57 9.40 10.49
N GLY A 42 -9.19 10.13 11.55
CA GLY A 42 -10.11 10.47 12.64
C GLY A 42 -10.37 9.34 13.66
N SER A 43 -9.77 8.15 13.50
CA SER A 43 -9.87 7.05 14.47
C SER A 43 -9.15 7.28 15.81
N GLY A 44 -8.38 8.36 15.92
CA GLY A 44 -7.52 8.66 17.08
C GLY A 44 -6.16 7.98 17.05
N VAL A 45 -5.85 7.24 15.98
CA VAL A 45 -4.53 6.64 15.71
C VAL A 45 -3.77 7.52 14.74
N GLU A 46 -2.49 7.78 15.00
CA GLU A 46 -1.66 8.54 14.06
C GLU A 46 -1.33 7.70 12.83
N THR A 47 -1.54 8.26 11.64
CA THR A 47 -1.34 7.57 10.37
C THR A 47 -0.24 8.23 9.54
N ILE A 48 0.71 7.42 9.10
CA ILE A 48 1.85 7.84 8.26
C ILE A 48 1.83 7.04 6.96
N TYR A 49 1.70 7.76 5.84
CA TYR A 49 1.70 7.22 4.49
C TYR A 49 2.92 7.72 3.74
N CYS A 50 3.75 6.77 3.31
CA CYS A 50 5.03 7.05 2.68
C CYS A 50 5.06 6.55 1.23
N VAL A 51 5.34 7.47 0.30
CA VAL A 51 5.66 7.11 -1.09
C VAL A 51 7.12 6.67 -1.13
N VAL A 52 7.36 5.36 -1.21
CA VAL A 52 8.69 4.75 -1.01
C VAL A 52 9.55 4.75 -2.27
N ASP A 53 9.99 5.93 -2.68
CA ASP A 53 10.84 6.16 -3.86
C ASP A 53 12.25 5.52 -3.76
N MET A 54 12.85 5.40 -2.56
CA MET A 54 14.13 4.70 -2.39
C MET A 54 13.99 3.19 -2.59
N HIS A 55 12.83 2.60 -2.26
CA HIS A 55 12.56 1.19 -2.58
C HIS A 55 12.36 0.98 -4.08
N ALA A 56 11.81 1.95 -4.80
CA ALA A 56 11.56 1.84 -6.24
C ALA A 56 12.87 1.66 -7.03
N ILE A 57 13.96 2.32 -6.62
CA ILE A 57 15.27 2.27 -7.29
C ILE A 57 16.09 1.00 -6.98
N THR A 58 15.55 0.05 -6.22
CA THR A 58 16.19 -1.27 -6.04
C THR A 58 16.26 -2.06 -7.36
N VAL A 59 15.40 -1.69 -8.31
CA VAL A 59 15.46 -2.08 -9.72
C VAL A 59 15.58 -0.81 -10.57
N TRP A 60 16.00 -0.94 -11.83
CA TRP A 60 16.13 0.21 -12.74
C TRP A 60 14.79 0.95 -12.89
N GLN A 61 14.88 2.28 -12.85
CA GLN A 61 13.76 3.19 -13.09
C GLN A 61 14.17 4.22 -14.13
N ASP A 62 13.23 4.59 -15.00
CA ASP A 62 13.36 5.82 -15.77
C ASP A 62 13.19 7.04 -14.84
N PRO A 63 14.15 7.98 -14.78
CA PRO A 63 14.10 9.08 -13.82
C PRO A 63 12.88 10.00 -13.96
N GLU A 64 12.48 10.31 -15.20
CA GLU A 64 11.30 11.14 -15.46
C GLU A 64 10.02 10.40 -15.06
N ALA A 65 9.95 9.11 -15.36
CA ALA A 65 8.85 8.26 -14.96
C ALA A 65 8.74 8.13 -13.44
N LEU A 66 9.84 7.95 -12.69
CA LEU A 66 9.81 7.87 -11.22
C LEU A 66 9.28 9.17 -10.60
N THR A 67 9.73 10.32 -11.11
CA THR A 67 9.25 11.63 -10.67
C THR A 67 7.74 11.76 -10.90
N ARG A 68 7.29 11.45 -12.12
CA ARG A 68 5.86 11.47 -12.47
C ARG A 68 5.04 10.51 -11.61
N GLN A 69 5.52 9.29 -11.40
CA GLN A 69 4.81 8.24 -10.65
C GLN A 69 4.71 8.56 -9.16
N THR A 70 5.70 9.24 -8.59
CA THR A 70 5.67 9.74 -7.21
C THR A 70 4.55 10.76 -7.04
N ARG A 71 4.44 11.71 -7.97
CA ARG A 71 3.36 12.70 -8.00
C ARG A 71 1.99 12.07 -8.28
N GLU A 72 1.90 11.16 -9.25
CA GLU A 72 0.66 10.45 -9.60
C GLU A 72 0.12 9.63 -8.43
N LEU A 73 0.98 8.90 -7.70
CA LEU A 73 0.57 8.17 -6.51
C LEU A 73 0.08 9.12 -5.41
N THR A 74 0.78 10.24 -5.21
CA THR A 74 0.37 11.27 -4.24
C THR A 74 -0.99 11.88 -4.61
N ALA A 75 -1.19 12.22 -5.88
CA ALA A 75 -2.49 12.67 -6.39
C ALA A 75 -3.59 11.61 -6.18
N GLY A 76 -3.25 10.33 -6.35
CA GLY A 76 -4.17 9.21 -6.07
C GLY A 76 -4.60 9.12 -4.60
N TYR A 77 -3.69 9.38 -3.65
CA TYR A 77 -4.04 9.49 -2.24
C TYR A 77 -4.99 10.68 -1.98
N LEU A 78 -4.63 11.87 -2.46
CA LEU A 78 -5.40 13.09 -2.22
C LEU A 78 -6.79 13.02 -2.85
N ALA A 79 -6.88 12.57 -4.10
CA ALA A 79 -8.14 12.43 -4.83
C ALA A 79 -9.04 11.32 -4.25
N ALA A 80 -8.46 10.31 -3.61
CA ALA A 80 -9.22 9.30 -2.87
C ALA A 80 -9.82 9.84 -1.56
N GLY A 81 -9.45 11.06 -1.15
CA GLY A 81 -9.95 11.72 0.07
C GLY A 81 -8.95 11.74 1.22
N LEU A 82 -7.68 11.35 0.99
CA LEU A 82 -6.68 11.41 2.05
C LEU A 82 -6.39 12.88 2.40
N ASP A 83 -6.70 13.27 3.63
CA ASP A 83 -6.43 14.62 4.13
C ASP A 83 -5.01 14.70 4.77
N PRO A 84 -4.06 15.44 4.16
CA PRO A 84 -2.69 15.56 4.66
C PRO A 84 -2.56 16.44 5.92
N THR A 85 -3.65 17.05 6.41
CA THR A 85 -3.67 17.72 7.71
C THR A 85 -3.93 16.73 8.85
N GLN A 86 -4.69 15.66 8.57
CA GLN A 86 -5.03 14.62 9.53
C GLN A 86 -4.02 13.46 9.53
N SER A 87 -3.55 13.04 8.35
CA SER A 87 -2.50 12.03 8.18
C SER A 87 -1.19 12.69 7.76
N ILE A 88 -0.05 12.03 7.96
CA ILE A 88 1.22 12.46 7.37
C ILE A 88 1.37 11.76 6.01
N LEU A 89 1.50 12.53 4.93
CA LEU A 89 1.77 12.03 3.57
C LEU A 89 3.05 12.66 3.02
N PHE A 90 4.04 11.86 2.69
CA PHE A 90 5.34 12.33 2.18
C PHE A 90 5.99 11.28 1.28
N ASN A 91 7.06 11.64 0.57
CA ASN A 91 7.91 10.68 -0.14
C ASN A 91 9.22 10.44 0.62
N GLN A 92 9.63 9.17 0.67
CA GLN A 92 10.67 8.63 1.54
C GLN A 92 11.99 9.41 1.46
N SER A 93 12.45 9.73 0.26
CA SER A 93 13.73 10.43 0.06
C SER A 93 13.81 11.84 0.64
N GLN A 94 12.70 12.49 0.99
CA GLN A 94 12.72 13.80 1.66
C GLN A 94 13.11 13.71 3.15
N VAL A 95 13.13 12.51 3.74
CA VAL A 95 13.45 12.29 5.16
C VAL A 95 14.70 11.41 5.25
N ALA A 96 15.87 12.05 5.41
CA ALA A 96 17.18 11.40 5.37
C ALA A 96 17.35 10.33 6.47
N GLU A 97 16.60 10.46 7.55
CA GLU A 97 16.62 9.57 8.70
C GLU A 97 16.31 8.11 8.33
N HIS A 98 15.53 7.89 7.26
CA HIS A 98 15.28 6.56 6.72
C HIS A 98 16.59 5.85 6.30
N ALA A 99 17.40 6.53 5.48
CA ALA A 99 18.68 5.98 5.00
C ALA A 99 19.69 5.82 6.14
N GLN A 100 19.71 6.79 7.06
CA GLN A 100 20.62 6.81 8.20
C GLN A 100 20.33 5.67 9.18
N LEU A 101 19.06 5.44 9.52
CA LEU A 101 18.68 4.31 10.38
C LEU A 101 18.86 2.97 9.65
N ALA A 102 18.58 2.90 8.35
CA ALA A 102 18.80 1.70 7.57
C ALA A 102 20.26 1.23 7.61
N TRP A 103 21.22 2.16 7.61
CA TRP A 103 22.63 1.81 7.78
C TRP A 103 22.90 1.14 9.14
N ILE A 104 22.36 1.69 10.23
CA ILE A 104 22.47 1.08 11.57
C ILE A 104 21.85 -0.32 11.57
N PHE A 105 20.67 -0.48 10.95
CA PHE A 105 19.99 -1.77 10.88
C PHE A 105 20.70 -2.79 10.00
N ASN A 106 21.44 -2.37 8.98
CA ASN A 106 22.33 -3.26 8.24
C ASN A 106 23.42 -3.87 9.14
N CYS A 107 23.86 -3.16 10.19
CA CYS A 107 24.80 -3.68 11.18
C CYS A 107 24.16 -4.63 12.22
N VAL A 108 22.84 -4.57 12.38
CA VAL A 108 22.08 -5.44 13.30
C VAL A 108 21.63 -6.72 12.60
N ALA A 109 21.06 -6.58 11.40
CA ALA A 109 20.49 -7.66 10.65
C ALA A 109 21.55 -8.67 10.19
N ARG A 110 21.22 -9.95 10.20
CA ARG A 110 22.16 -11.01 9.83
C ARG A 110 22.02 -11.38 8.36
N MET A 111 23.14 -11.62 7.69
CA MET A 111 23.18 -12.11 6.31
C MET A 111 22.28 -13.34 6.09
N GLY A 112 22.23 -14.26 7.06
CA GLY A 112 21.37 -15.44 6.98
C GLY A 112 19.86 -15.13 6.99
N TRP A 113 19.44 -14.02 7.63
CA TRP A 113 18.04 -13.58 7.64
C TRP A 113 17.64 -13.08 6.25
N MET A 114 18.48 -12.20 5.68
CA MET A 114 18.27 -11.64 4.34
C MET A 114 18.25 -12.72 3.26
N ASN A 115 19.19 -13.68 3.29
CA ASN A 115 19.26 -14.78 2.33
C ASN A 115 18.01 -15.69 2.33
N ARG A 116 17.23 -15.70 3.41
CA ARG A 116 16.02 -16.52 3.52
C ARG A 116 14.76 -15.82 3.02
N MET A 117 14.82 -14.52 2.72
CA MET A 117 13.68 -13.76 2.22
C MET A 117 13.19 -14.35 0.89
N THR A 118 11.90 -14.66 0.80
CA THR A 118 11.31 -15.27 -0.40
C THR A 118 11.44 -14.32 -1.60
N GLN A 119 11.18 -13.03 -1.38
CA GLN A 119 11.32 -12.00 -2.41
C GLN A 119 12.76 -11.87 -2.95
N TRP A 120 13.77 -12.08 -2.11
CA TRP A 120 15.17 -12.14 -2.58
C TRP A 120 15.38 -13.35 -3.49
N LYS A 121 14.96 -14.54 -3.05
CA LYS A 121 15.11 -15.77 -3.84
C LYS A 121 14.40 -15.69 -5.18
N ASP A 122 13.20 -15.12 -5.20
CA ASP A 122 12.38 -15.00 -6.40
C ASP A 122 12.94 -13.97 -7.39
N LYS A 123 13.38 -12.80 -6.90
CA LYS A 123 13.86 -11.71 -7.78
C LYS A 123 15.33 -11.88 -8.20
N ALA A 124 16.18 -12.39 -7.33
CA ALA A 124 17.59 -12.64 -7.64
C ALA A 124 17.76 -13.91 -8.48
N GLY A 125 16.94 -14.94 -8.19
CA GLY A 125 16.91 -16.20 -8.94
C GLY A 125 18.28 -16.83 -9.13
N LYS A 126 18.54 -17.33 -10.35
CA LYS A 126 19.82 -17.95 -10.73
C LYS A 126 20.96 -16.95 -10.98
N HIS A 127 20.69 -15.64 -10.91
CA HIS A 127 21.65 -14.59 -11.22
C HIS A 127 21.84 -13.64 -10.03
N ALA A 128 21.88 -14.19 -8.82
CA ALA A 128 21.99 -13.43 -7.58
C ALA A 128 23.22 -12.50 -7.55
N GLU A 129 24.32 -12.87 -8.21
CA GLU A 129 25.51 -12.02 -8.31
C GLU A 129 25.31 -10.76 -9.16
N LYS A 130 24.30 -10.73 -10.04
CA LYS A 130 23.92 -9.57 -10.85
C LYS A 130 22.86 -8.70 -10.18
N ALA A 131 22.28 -9.15 -9.07
CA ALA A 131 21.31 -8.38 -8.33
C ALA A 131 22.00 -7.18 -7.63
N SER A 132 21.28 -6.07 -7.51
CA SER A 132 21.79 -4.92 -6.78
C SER A 132 21.88 -5.24 -5.28
N LEU A 133 22.87 -4.66 -4.59
CA LEU A 133 22.93 -4.72 -3.12
C LEU A 133 21.66 -4.13 -2.49
N GLY A 134 21.07 -3.11 -3.11
CA GLY A 134 19.79 -2.53 -2.70
C GLY A 134 18.66 -3.57 -2.68
N LEU A 135 18.57 -4.44 -3.69
CA LEU A 135 17.56 -5.50 -3.72
C LEU A 135 17.74 -6.53 -2.58
N PHE A 136 18.97 -6.75 -2.13
CA PHE A 136 19.24 -7.62 -0.99
C PHE A 136 18.97 -6.92 0.35
N ALA A 137 19.32 -5.64 0.46
CA ALA A 137 19.31 -4.88 1.71
C ALA A 137 18.00 -4.12 1.98
N TYR A 138 17.10 -3.97 1.00
CA TYR A 138 15.86 -3.21 1.19
C TYR A 138 14.99 -3.68 2.38
N PRO A 139 15.01 -4.96 2.82
CA PRO A 139 14.24 -5.33 4.02
C PRO A 139 14.72 -4.62 5.29
N ALA A 140 16.01 -4.25 5.39
CA ALA A 140 16.51 -3.40 6.48
C ALA A 140 16.06 -1.94 6.34
N LEU A 141 16.00 -1.43 5.10
CA LEU A 141 15.41 -0.11 4.83
C LEU A 141 13.93 -0.08 5.20
N MET A 142 13.16 -1.12 4.89
CA MET A 142 11.76 -1.25 5.31
C MET A 142 11.62 -1.24 6.83
N ALA A 143 12.49 -1.94 7.55
CA ALA A 143 12.51 -1.90 9.01
C ALA A 143 12.79 -0.49 9.54
N ALA A 144 13.73 0.24 8.90
CA ALA A 144 14.02 1.63 9.23
C ALA A 144 12.81 2.54 8.96
N ASP A 145 12.12 2.37 7.83
CA ASP A 145 10.93 3.14 7.48
C ASP A 145 9.83 3.02 8.53
N ILE A 146 9.68 1.84 9.13
CA ILE A 146 8.66 1.56 10.15
C ILE A 146 9.11 2.09 11.51
N LEU A 147 10.34 1.73 11.94
CA LEU A 147 10.79 1.96 13.31
C LEU A 147 11.28 3.38 13.56
N ILE A 148 11.65 4.15 12.52
CA ILE A 148 12.03 5.55 12.68
C ILE A 148 10.87 6.41 13.20
N TYR A 149 9.63 5.95 13.05
CA TYR A 149 8.43 6.59 13.59
C TYR A 149 7.89 5.89 14.84
N HIS A 150 8.59 4.90 15.38
CA HIS A 150 8.05 3.98 16.39
C HIS A 150 6.66 3.44 16.00
N ALA A 151 6.48 3.07 14.71
CA ALA A 151 5.19 2.58 14.25
C ALA A 151 4.81 1.27 14.95
N THR A 152 3.67 1.30 15.61
CA THR A 152 3.12 0.16 16.36
C THR A 152 2.40 -0.84 15.45
N HIS A 153 1.87 -0.38 14.32
CA HIS A 153 1.01 -1.16 13.44
C HIS A 153 1.42 -0.93 11.97
N VAL A 154 1.46 -1.99 11.16
CA VAL A 154 1.76 -1.90 9.72
C VAL A 154 0.74 -2.73 8.93
N PRO A 155 -0.12 -2.08 8.12
CA PRO A 155 -1.02 -2.77 7.21
C PRO A 155 -0.21 -3.39 6.09
N VAL A 156 -0.28 -4.72 5.95
CA VAL A 156 0.46 -5.46 4.94
C VAL A 156 -0.36 -6.56 4.30
N GLY A 157 -0.09 -6.81 3.02
CA GLY A 157 -0.52 -8.04 2.36
C GLY A 157 0.23 -9.26 2.89
N GLU A 158 -0.32 -10.45 2.65
CA GLU A 158 0.31 -11.73 3.04
C GLU A 158 1.75 -11.87 2.53
N ASP A 159 2.03 -11.34 1.34
CA ASP A 159 3.33 -11.38 0.67
C ASP A 159 4.41 -10.52 1.35
N GLN A 160 4.00 -9.54 2.16
CA GLN A 160 4.91 -8.64 2.89
C GLN A 160 5.03 -8.98 4.38
N LYS A 161 4.27 -9.96 4.87
CA LYS A 161 4.30 -10.41 6.27
C LYS A 161 5.72 -10.79 6.72
N GLN A 162 6.48 -11.47 5.86
CA GLN A 162 7.85 -11.90 6.16
C GLN A 162 8.78 -10.70 6.47
N HIS A 163 8.61 -9.57 5.78
CA HIS A 163 9.42 -8.37 6.04
C HIS A 163 9.03 -7.67 7.35
N VAL A 164 7.76 -7.73 7.74
CA VAL A 164 7.33 -7.20 9.06
C VAL A 164 7.86 -8.08 10.19
N GLU A 165 7.90 -9.41 10.01
CA GLU A 165 8.58 -10.30 10.97
C GLU A 165 10.08 -9.99 11.06
N LEU A 166 10.76 -9.74 9.94
CA LEU A 166 12.15 -9.29 9.99
C LEU A 166 12.32 -7.95 10.73
N THR A 167 11.39 -7.00 10.54
CA THR A 167 11.39 -5.72 11.24
C THR A 167 11.31 -5.94 12.76
N ARG A 168 10.46 -6.87 13.20
CA ARG A 168 10.34 -7.28 14.61
C ARG A 168 11.64 -7.92 15.11
N ASP A 169 12.23 -8.84 14.35
CA ASP A 169 13.51 -9.48 14.69
C ASP A 169 14.65 -8.45 14.86
N ILE A 170 14.71 -7.44 13.98
CA ILE A 170 15.69 -6.34 14.06
C ILE A 170 15.45 -5.52 15.33
N ALA A 171 14.20 -5.14 15.63
CA ALA A 171 13.87 -4.39 16.85
C ALA A 171 14.24 -5.15 18.12
N ILE A 172 13.84 -6.42 18.22
CA ILE A 172 14.16 -7.31 19.37
C ILE A 172 15.66 -7.40 19.53
N LYS A 173 16.38 -7.64 18.44
CA LYS A 173 17.83 -7.78 18.47
C LYS A 173 18.53 -6.49 18.88
N PHE A 174 18.14 -5.35 18.34
CA PHE A 174 18.69 -4.04 18.71
C PHE A 174 18.49 -3.79 20.21
N ASN A 175 17.25 -3.94 20.68
CA ASN A 175 16.89 -3.76 22.09
C ASN A 175 17.72 -4.68 23.01
N HIS A 176 17.89 -5.95 22.63
CA HIS A 176 18.70 -6.90 23.37
C HIS A 176 20.19 -6.53 23.41
N ASP A 177 20.81 -6.28 22.24
CA ASP A 177 22.25 -6.03 22.13
C ASP A 177 22.66 -4.76 22.89
N PHE A 178 21.82 -3.72 22.84
CA PHE A 178 22.06 -2.44 23.52
C PHE A 178 21.39 -2.32 24.89
N LYS A 179 20.75 -3.39 25.38
CA LYS A 179 20.10 -3.46 26.70
C LYS A 179 19.09 -2.31 26.96
N THR A 180 18.21 -2.10 26.00
CA THR A 180 17.19 -1.03 26.01
C THR A 180 15.84 -1.56 25.53
N GLU A 181 14.77 -0.82 25.79
CA GLU A 181 13.42 -1.06 25.22
C GLU A 181 13.05 0.09 24.29
N PHE A 182 13.95 0.42 23.36
CA PHE A 182 13.85 1.67 22.59
C PHE A 182 12.89 1.56 21.40
N PHE A 183 13.00 0.49 20.62
CA PHE A 183 12.12 0.26 19.47
C PHE A 183 10.90 -0.61 19.83
N PRO A 184 9.69 -0.27 19.35
CA PRO A 184 8.52 -1.12 19.55
C PRO A 184 8.60 -2.40 18.74
N ILE A 185 7.89 -3.43 19.20
CA ILE A 185 7.69 -4.65 18.42
C ILE A 185 6.40 -4.49 17.60
N THR A 186 6.55 -3.95 16.40
CA THR A 186 5.46 -3.64 15.47
C THR A 186 4.56 -4.85 15.19
N GLN A 187 3.24 -4.62 15.11
CA GLN A 187 2.24 -5.62 14.79
C GLN A 187 1.83 -5.54 13.31
N PRO A 188 1.85 -6.65 12.57
CA PRO A 188 1.24 -6.69 11.25
C PRO A 188 -0.28 -6.59 11.39
N VAL A 189 -0.89 -5.61 10.73
CA VAL A 189 -2.34 -5.51 10.66
C VAL A 189 -2.80 -6.19 9.38
N ILE A 190 -3.35 -7.39 9.54
CA ILE A 190 -4.07 -8.07 8.48
C ILE A 190 -5.52 -7.62 8.59
N GLU A 191 -5.82 -6.45 8.01
CA GLU A 191 -7.19 -5.99 7.92
C GLU A 191 -7.98 -7.01 7.10
N GLY A 192 -9.12 -7.48 7.65
CA GLY A 192 -9.92 -8.58 7.09
C GLY A 192 -10.08 -8.50 5.57
N ALA A 193 -10.18 -9.66 4.90
CA ALA A 193 -10.06 -9.83 3.44
C ALA A 193 -10.23 -8.52 2.65
N ALA A 194 -9.10 -7.85 2.34
CA ALA A 194 -9.07 -6.76 1.38
C ALA A 194 -9.88 -7.16 0.15
N THR A 195 -10.72 -6.27 -0.38
CA THR A 195 -11.49 -6.57 -1.59
C THR A 195 -10.47 -6.92 -2.68
N ARG A 196 -10.31 -8.21 -2.92
CA ARG A 196 -9.34 -8.70 -3.88
C ARG A 196 -9.96 -8.53 -5.25
N VAL A 197 -9.60 -7.43 -5.90
CA VAL A 197 -10.08 -7.13 -7.25
C VAL A 197 -9.28 -7.98 -8.25
N MET A 198 -10.01 -8.77 -9.04
CA MET A 198 -9.45 -9.66 -10.04
C MET A 198 -9.50 -9.01 -11.43
N SER A 199 -8.75 -9.56 -12.37
CA SER A 199 -8.73 -9.08 -13.76
C SER A 199 -10.12 -9.16 -14.39
N LEU A 200 -10.50 -8.13 -15.15
CA LEU A 200 -11.74 -8.07 -15.93
C LEU A 200 -11.72 -9.01 -17.15
N ARG A 201 -10.58 -9.63 -17.45
CA ARG A 201 -10.39 -10.61 -18.54
C ARG A 201 -10.27 -12.04 -18.04
N ASP A 202 -9.80 -12.22 -16.80
CA ASP A 202 -9.52 -13.52 -16.20
C ASP A 202 -9.74 -13.43 -14.68
N GLY A 203 -10.93 -13.86 -14.23
CA GLY A 203 -11.32 -13.75 -12.83
C GLY A 203 -10.45 -14.56 -11.86
N SER A 204 -9.63 -15.49 -12.37
CA SER A 204 -8.70 -16.28 -11.56
C SER A 204 -7.41 -15.54 -11.22
N LYS A 205 -7.09 -14.46 -11.94
CA LYS A 205 -5.87 -13.68 -11.77
C LYS A 205 -6.14 -12.35 -11.09
N LYS A 206 -5.28 -11.97 -10.15
CA LYS A 206 -5.35 -10.66 -9.48
C LYS A 206 -5.21 -9.55 -10.54
N MET A 207 -5.97 -8.47 -10.40
CA MET A 207 -5.79 -7.29 -11.25
C MET A 207 -4.35 -6.79 -11.10
N SER A 208 -3.66 -6.61 -12.23
CA SER A 208 -2.26 -6.18 -12.25
C SER A 208 -2.03 -5.08 -13.28
N LYS A 209 -1.26 -4.08 -12.88
CA LYS A 209 -0.71 -3.04 -13.76
C LYS A 209 0.25 -3.58 -14.81
N SER A 210 0.87 -4.74 -14.57
CA SER A 210 1.83 -5.37 -15.48
C SER A 210 1.18 -6.25 -16.56
N ASP A 211 -0.15 -6.39 -16.54
CA ASP A 211 -0.87 -7.11 -17.59
C ASP A 211 -0.77 -6.33 -18.92
N PRO A 212 -0.40 -6.96 -20.04
CA PRO A 212 -0.27 -6.26 -21.32
C PRO A 212 -1.61 -5.72 -21.84
N SER A 213 -2.73 -6.31 -21.43
CA SER A 213 -4.06 -5.84 -21.81
C SER A 213 -4.56 -4.81 -20.83
N ASP A 214 -4.66 -3.55 -21.25
CA ASP A 214 -5.26 -2.49 -20.43
C ASP A 214 -6.74 -2.77 -20.10
N ALA A 215 -7.45 -3.51 -20.96
CA ALA A 215 -8.83 -3.94 -20.73
C ALA A 215 -8.99 -4.99 -19.61
N SER A 216 -7.89 -5.47 -19.01
CA SER A 216 -7.89 -6.35 -17.85
C SER A 216 -8.09 -5.61 -16.52
N ARG A 217 -7.92 -4.28 -16.51
CA ARG A 217 -7.89 -3.47 -15.29
C ARG A 217 -8.61 -2.15 -15.45
N ILE A 218 -9.10 -1.61 -14.33
CA ILE A 218 -9.52 -0.21 -14.23
C ILE A 218 -8.35 0.56 -13.64
N ASN A 219 -7.87 1.57 -14.37
CA ASN A 219 -6.86 2.49 -13.85
C ASN A 219 -7.59 3.63 -13.12
N MET A 220 -7.00 4.13 -12.03
CA MET A 220 -7.58 5.27 -11.30
C MET A 220 -7.52 6.58 -12.10
N THR A 221 -6.81 6.59 -13.22
CA THR A 221 -6.75 7.68 -14.20
C THR A 221 -7.72 7.49 -15.37
N ASP A 222 -8.49 6.40 -15.42
CA ASP A 222 -9.47 6.19 -16.48
C ASP A 222 -10.60 7.23 -16.34
N ASP A 223 -11.05 7.79 -17.48
CA ASP A 223 -12.24 8.64 -17.54
C ASP A 223 -13.53 7.81 -17.46
N ALA A 224 -14.67 8.50 -17.37
CA ALA A 224 -15.98 7.87 -17.26
C ALA A 224 -16.25 6.87 -18.40
N ASP A 225 -15.89 7.22 -19.63
CA ASP A 225 -16.11 6.38 -20.81
C ASP A 225 -15.24 5.12 -20.79
N ALA A 226 -13.97 5.25 -20.43
CA ALA A 226 -13.05 4.13 -20.29
C ALA A 226 -13.49 3.18 -19.18
N ILE A 227 -13.87 3.71 -18.01
CA ILE A 227 -14.39 2.91 -16.88
C ILE A 227 -15.62 2.12 -17.35
N ALA A 228 -16.63 2.80 -17.90
CA ALA A 228 -17.86 2.17 -18.32
C ALA A 228 -17.63 1.11 -19.42
N LYS A 229 -16.78 1.41 -20.41
CA LYS A 229 -16.43 0.50 -21.50
C LYS A 229 -15.73 -0.75 -20.99
N LYS A 230 -14.78 -0.62 -20.06
CA LYS A 230 -14.04 -1.75 -19.48
C LYS A 230 -14.96 -2.68 -18.68
N ILE A 231 -15.85 -2.14 -17.84
CA ILE A 231 -16.85 -2.91 -17.10
C ILE A 231 -17.84 -3.61 -18.05
N ARG A 232 -18.41 -2.89 -19.01
CA ARG A 232 -19.36 -3.47 -20.00
C ARG A 232 -18.74 -4.61 -20.80
N LYS A 233 -17.45 -4.50 -21.12
CA LYS A 233 -16.73 -5.54 -21.86
C LYS A 233 -16.24 -6.68 -20.97
N ALA A 234 -16.17 -6.54 -19.65
CA ALA A 234 -15.58 -7.53 -18.74
C ALA A 234 -16.06 -8.95 -19.05
N LYS A 235 -15.14 -9.92 -19.00
CA LYS A 235 -15.48 -11.33 -19.25
C LYS A 235 -16.48 -11.78 -18.19
N THR A 236 -17.50 -12.51 -18.62
CA THR A 236 -18.44 -13.24 -17.77
C THR A 236 -18.72 -14.59 -18.39
N ASP A 237 -19.21 -15.51 -17.60
CA ASP A 237 -19.76 -16.77 -18.09
C ASP A 237 -21.15 -16.53 -18.75
N PRO A 238 -21.73 -17.53 -19.45
CA PRO A 238 -22.98 -17.36 -20.20
C PRO A 238 -24.23 -17.41 -19.32
N GLU A 239 -24.11 -17.85 -18.06
CA GLU A 239 -25.24 -18.00 -17.16
C GLU A 239 -25.59 -16.65 -16.52
N PRO A 240 -26.87 -16.40 -16.17
CA PRO A 240 -27.25 -15.26 -15.33
C PRO A 240 -26.50 -15.28 -13.98
N LEU A 241 -26.53 -14.16 -13.26
CA LEU A 241 -26.06 -14.16 -11.88
C LEU A 241 -26.83 -15.21 -11.06
N PRO A 242 -26.16 -15.96 -10.18
CA PRO A 242 -26.84 -16.92 -9.31
C PRO A 242 -27.85 -16.19 -8.40
N SER A 243 -28.77 -16.93 -7.78
CA SER A 243 -29.72 -16.36 -6.81
C SER A 243 -29.09 -15.99 -5.47
N ASP A 244 -27.95 -16.58 -5.15
CA ASP A 244 -27.26 -16.45 -3.86
C ASP A 244 -25.73 -16.46 -4.04
N LEU A 245 -25.01 -16.23 -2.93
CA LEU A 245 -23.55 -16.18 -2.92
C LEU A 245 -22.88 -17.53 -3.15
N ASP A 246 -23.52 -18.63 -2.74
CA ASP A 246 -22.95 -19.98 -2.86
C ASP A 246 -22.86 -20.37 -4.34
N GLY A 247 -23.83 -19.96 -5.15
CA GLY A 247 -23.81 -20.13 -6.59
C GLY A 247 -22.69 -19.37 -7.33
N LEU A 248 -21.91 -18.52 -6.65
CA LEU A 248 -20.70 -17.91 -7.20
C LEU A 248 -19.45 -18.81 -7.09
N GLU A 249 -19.55 -19.93 -6.36
CA GLU A 249 -18.48 -20.92 -6.31
C GLU A 249 -18.17 -21.45 -7.73
N GLY A 250 -16.89 -21.53 -8.08
CA GLY A 250 -16.46 -21.91 -9.44
C GLY A 250 -16.72 -20.88 -10.54
N ARG A 251 -17.32 -19.71 -10.24
CA ARG A 251 -17.61 -18.62 -11.20
C ARG A 251 -16.79 -17.36 -10.89
N PRO A 252 -15.46 -17.38 -11.12
CA PRO A 252 -14.57 -16.33 -10.64
C PRO A 252 -14.82 -14.96 -11.28
N GLU A 253 -15.23 -14.91 -12.55
CA GLU A 253 -15.63 -13.66 -13.21
C GLU A 253 -16.88 -13.03 -12.58
N ALA A 254 -17.93 -13.83 -12.36
CA ALA A 254 -19.16 -13.38 -11.72
C ALA A 254 -18.88 -12.85 -10.31
N ARG A 255 -18.15 -13.64 -9.50
CA ARG A 255 -17.74 -13.29 -8.15
C ARG A 255 -16.94 -11.99 -8.12
N ASN A 256 -16.04 -11.79 -9.08
CA ASN A 256 -15.25 -10.56 -9.16
C ASN A 256 -16.15 -9.33 -9.37
N LEU A 257 -17.09 -9.37 -10.33
CA LEU A 257 -17.95 -8.21 -10.61
C LEU A 257 -18.91 -7.92 -9.44
N VAL A 258 -19.44 -8.95 -8.77
CA VAL A 258 -20.26 -8.80 -7.55
C VAL A 258 -19.45 -8.15 -6.43
N ASN A 259 -18.22 -8.61 -6.21
CA ASN A 259 -17.34 -8.04 -5.19
C ASN A 259 -16.95 -6.58 -5.48
N ILE A 260 -16.71 -6.24 -6.76
CA ILE A 260 -16.45 -4.85 -7.16
C ILE A 260 -17.70 -3.98 -6.89
N TYR A 261 -18.89 -4.46 -7.25
CA TYR A 261 -20.14 -3.75 -6.96
C TYR A 261 -20.30 -3.50 -5.46
N ALA A 262 -20.20 -4.58 -4.66
CA ALA A 262 -20.33 -4.53 -3.22
C ALA A 262 -19.37 -3.52 -2.58
N ALA A 263 -18.10 -3.52 -3.02
CA ALA A 263 -17.08 -2.62 -2.50
C ALA A 263 -17.31 -1.15 -2.90
N LEU A 264 -17.76 -0.88 -4.12
CA LEU A 264 -18.05 0.49 -4.58
C LEU A 264 -19.34 1.05 -3.99
N ALA A 265 -20.33 0.20 -3.75
CA ALA A 265 -21.59 0.56 -3.12
C ALA A 265 -21.55 0.52 -1.59
N GLU A 266 -20.42 0.11 -1.00
CA GLU A 266 -20.21 0.01 0.45
C GLU A 266 -21.28 -0.87 1.14
N MET A 267 -21.62 -1.98 0.51
CA MET A 267 -22.61 -2.93 1.02
C MET A 267 -22.07 -4.38 1.00
N PRO A 268 -22.62 -5.28 1.82
CA PRO A 268 -22.24 -6.70 1.76
C PRO A 268 -22.57 -7.32 0.40
N ALA A 269 -21.73 -8.24 -0.07
CA ALA A 269 -22.00 -8.98 -1.32
C ALA A 269 -23.33 -9.75 -1.29
N ALA A 270 -23.78 -10.19 -0.10
CA ALA A 270 -25.09 -10.81 0.08
C ALA A 270 -26.25 -9.88 -0.30
N GLN A 271 -26.12 -8.58 -0.01
CA GLN A 271 -27.12 -7.59 -0.40
C GLN A 271 -27.13 -7.40 -1.92
N VAL A 272 -25.95 -7.34 -2.56
CA VAL A 272 -25.85 -7.29 -4.02
C VAL A 272 -26.54 -8.49 -4.66
N MET A 273 -26.36 -9.70 -4.10
CA MET A 273 -27.05 -10.90 -4.58
C MET A 273 -28.56 -10.86 -4.34
N ALA A 274 -29.03 -10.28 -3.23
CA ALA A 274 -30.47 -10.10 -3.00
C ALA A 274 -31.11 -9.15 -4.02
N ASP A 275 -30.40 -8.09 -4.42
CA ASP A 275 -30.91 -7.07 -5.32
C ASP A 275 -30.77 -7.47 -6.82
N MET A 276 -29.74 -8.24 -7.14
CA MET A 276 -29.33 -8.52 -8.53
C MET A 276 -29.28 -10.01 -8.89
N GLY A 277 -29.51 -10.91 -7.92
CA GLY A 277 -29.50 -12.36 -8.14
C GLY A 277 -30.54 -12.78 -9.18
N GLY A 278 -30.18 -13.75 -10.03
CA GLY A 278 -31.02 -14.21 -11.14
C GLY A 278 -31.03 -13.31 -12.37
N LYS A 279 -30.50 -12.08 -12.30
CA LYS A 279 -30.48 -11.15 -13.45
C LYS A 279 -29.38 -11.53 -14.46
N PRO A 280 -29.61 -11.31 -15.76
CA PRO A 280 -28.58 -11.51 -16.77
C PRO A 280 -27.48 -10.43 -16.66
N PHE A 281 -26.26 -10.77 -17.10
CA PHE A 281 -25.15 -9.80 -17.10
C PHE A 281 -25.38 -8.58 -18.00
N SER A 282 -26.29 -8.68 -18.99
CA SER A 282 -26.72 -7.54 -19.81
C SER A 282 -27.44 -6.46 -19.01
N GLU A 283 -28.05 -6.82 -17.87
CA GLU A 283 -28.68 -5.87 -16.95
C GLU A 283 -27.71 -5.46 -15.82
N PHE A 284 -26.93 -6.42 -15.29
CA PHE A 284 -26.01 -6.16 -14.18
C PHE A 284 -24.82 -5.25 -14.56
N LYS A 285 -24.18 -5.49 -15.72
CA LYS A 285 -22.98 -4.73 -16.12
C LYS A 285 -23.24 -3.24 -16.34
N PRO A 286 -24.34 -2.81 -16.98
CA PRO A 286 -24.69 -1.39 -17.04
C PRO A 286 -24.81 -0.74 -15.66
N LEU A 287 -25.50 -1.38 -14.71
CA LEU A 287 -25.64 -0.85 -13.34
C LEU A 287 -24.29 -0.74 -12.62
N LEU A 288 -23.44 -1.76 -12.76
CA LEU A 288 -22.07 -1.69 -12.23
C LEU A 288 -21.24 -0.60 -12.91
N ALA A 289 -21.39 -0.42 -14.22
CA ALA A 289 -20.68 0.62 -14.96
C ALA A 289 -21.06 2.02 -14.47
N ASP A 290 -22.37 2.27 -14.29
CA ASP A 290 -22.87 3.56 -13.84
C ASP A 290 -22.42 3.86 -12.40
N LEU A 291 -22.48 2.86 -11.51
CA LEU A 291 -21.95 2.96 -10.14
C LEU A 291 -20.43 3.25 -10.14
N ALA A 292 -19.67 2.50 -10.94
CA ALA A 292 -18.23 2.67 -11.03
C ALA A 292 -17.85 4.05 -11.57
N VAL A 293 -18.55 4.55 -12.58
CA VAL A 293 -18.36 5.92 -13.08
C VAL A 293 -18.68 6.94 -11.99
N ALA A 294 -19.82 6.81 -11.32
CA ALA A 294 -20.22 7.74 -10.27
C ALA A 294 -19.21 7.83 -9.11
N LYS A 295 -18.54 6.71 -8.78
CA LYS A 295 -17.57 6.66 -7.69
C LYS A 295 -16.14 7.00 -8.13
N LEU A 296 -15.71 6.58 -9.32
CA LEU A 296 -14.30 6.66 -9.73
C LEU A 296 -14.00 7.87 -10.63
N ALA A 297 -14.94 8.34 -11.45
CA ALA A 297 -14.70 9.49 -12.32
C ALA A 297 -14.39 10.80 -11.55
N PRO A 298 -15.00 11.08 -10.38
CA PRO A 298 -14.59 12.22 -9.57
C PRO A 298 -13.13 12.10 -9.09
N ILE A 299 -12.70 10.89 -8.71
CA ILE A 299 -11.32 10.63 -8.28
C ILE A 299 -10.35 10.85 -9.44
N SER A 300 -10.64 10.30 -10.63
CA SER A 300 -9.76 10.47 -11.79
C SER A 300 -9.68 11.94 -12.24
N SER A 301 -10.78 12.69 -12.13
CA SER A 301 -10.83 14.12 -12.41
C SER A 301 -9.97 14.92 -11.43
N GLU A 302 -10.06 14.63 -10.13
CA GLU A 302 -9.24 15.28 -9.11
C GLU A 302 -7.75 14.91 -9.24
N MET A 303 -7.44 13.66 -9.57
CA MET A 303 -6.07 13.25 -9.89
C MET A 303 -5.52 14.07 -11.07
N ALA A 304 -6.30 14.20 -12.16
CA ALA A 304 -5.90 14.99 -13.31
C ALA A 304 -5.69 16.47 -12.95
N ARG A 305 -6.55 17.05 -12.09
CA ARG A 305 -6.40 18.42 -11.58
C ARG A 305 -5.09 18.59 -10.81
N TYR A 306 -4.76 17.69 -9.89
CA TYR A 306 -3.48 17.74 -9.16
C TYR A 306 -2.28 17.58 -10.09
N MET A 307 -2.36 16.70 -11.08
CA MET A 307 -1.27 16.49 -12.04
C MET A 307 -1.04 17.70 -12.97
N GLN A 308 -1.99 18.64 -13.06
CA GLN A 308 -1.82 19.93 -13.74
C GLN A 308 -1.14 21.00 -12.85
N ASP A 309 -1.09 20.78 -11.52
CA ASP A 309 -0.34 21.62 -10.58
C ASP A 309 0.67 20.79 -9.75
N PRO A 310 1.78 20.35 -10.35
CA PRO A 310 2.82 19.62 -9.63
C PRO A 310 3.39 20.38 -8.43
N ALA A 311 3.38 21.72 -8.46
CA ALA A 311 3.91 22.52 -7.36
C ALA A 311 3.07 22.38 -6.09
N GLU A 312 1.76 22.19 -6.21
CA GLU A 312 0.91 21.89 -5.06
C GLU A 312 1.20 20.51 -4.46
N ILE A 313 1.38 19.49 -5.31
CA ILE A 313 1.77 18.14 -4.85
C ILE A 313 3.10 18.21 -4.09
N ASP A 314 4.10 18.90 -4.65
CA ASP A 314 5.42 19.05 -4.04
C ASP A 314 5.33 19.80 -2.70
N ARG A 315 4.52 20.87 -2.60
CA ARG A 315 4.26 21.58 -1.34
C ARG A 315 3.66 20.67 -0.27
N ILE A 316 2.66 19.86 -0.63
CA ILE A 316 2.02 18.91 0.28
C ILE A 316 3.04 17.87 0.77
N LEU A 317 3.84 17.29 -0.14
CA LEU A 317 4.86 16.31 0.22
C LEU A 317 5.94 16.90 1.13
N SER A 318 6.38 18.14 0.87
CA SER A 318 7.35 18.82 1.74
C SER A 318 6.76 19.12 3.12
N GLY A 319 5.52 19.60 3.22
CA GLY A 319 4.85 19.79 4.50
C GLY A 319 4.68 18.47 5.29
N GLY A 320 4.37 17.38 4.60
CA GLY A 320 4.35 16.05 5.20
C GLY A 320 5.73 15.57 5.64
N ALA A 321 6.78 15.82 4.84
CA ALA A 321 8.15 15.47 5.17
C ALA A 321 8.66 16.22 6.42
N ASP A 322 8.29 17.49 6.59
CA ASP A 322 8.64 18.25 7.80
C ASP A 322 7.97 17.67 9.05
N ARG A 323 6.70 17.28 8.96
CA ARG A 323 5.98 16.60 10.06
C ARG A 323 6.57 15.22 10.36
N ALA A 324 6.94 14.47 9.32
CA ALA A 324 7.61 13.19 9.46
C ALA A 324 8.97 13.37 10.16
N ARG A 325 9.79 14.34 9.73
CA ARG A 325 11.10 14.63 10.30
C ARG A 325 11.02 15.04 11.77
N ALA A 326 9.98 15.77 12.16
CA ALA A 326 9.75 16.14 13.56
C ALA A 326 9.62 14.90 14.49
N ILE A 327 9.17 13.76 13.96
CA ILE A 327 9.11 12.48 14.67
C ILE A 327 10.43 11.70 14.51
N ALA A 328 10.94 11.63 13.28
CA ALA A 328 12.08 10.80 12.91
C ALA A 328 13.42 11.28 13.52
N ALA A 329 13.70 12.58 13.45
CA ALA A 329 14.96 13.16 13.90
C ALA A 329 15.31 12.86 15.38
N PRO A 330 14.39 13.06 16.36
CA PRO A 330 14.70 12.73 17.75
C PRO A 330 14.90 11.22 17.98
N ILE A 331 14.19 10.36 17.24
CA ILE A 331 14.37 8.91 17.33
C ILE A 331 15.74 8.50 16.78
N LEU A 332 16.15 9.04 15.63
CA LEU A 332 17.49 8.78 15.08
C LEU A 332 18.59 9.28 16.01
N LYS A 333 18.46 10.52 16.52
CA LYS A 333 19.40 11.09 17.50
C LYS A 333 19.59 10.15 18.69
N LYS A 334 18.48 9.67 19.28
CA LYS A 334 18.56 8.74 20.40
C LYS A 334 19.15 7.39 20.01
N THR A 335 18.88 6.91 18.80
CA THR A 335 19.53 5.71 18.25
C THR A 335 21.04 5.88 18.18
N TYR A 336 21.53 7.03 17.70
CA TYR A 336 22.96 7.33 17.67
C TYR A 336 23.60 7.35 19.06
N GLU A 337 22.93 7.94 20.07
CA GLU A 337 23.39 7.90 21.46
C GLU A 337 23.50 6.46 21.98
N ILE A 338 22.49 5.62 21.74
CA ILE A 338 22.45 4.21 22.17
C ILE A 338 23.59 3.41 21.55
N VAL A 339 23.88 3.63 20.26
CA VAL A 339 24.95 2.94 19.53
C VAL A 339 26.34 3.51 19.88
N GLY A 340 26.41 4.68 20.51
CA GLY A 340 27.66 5.32 20.94
C GLY A 340 28.33 6.20 19.87
N MET A 341 27.55 6.76 18.94
CA MET A 341 28.05 7.66 17.89
C MET A 341 28.29 9.06 18.46
N VAL A 342 29.50 9.60 18.29
CA VAL A 342 29.90 10.89 18.85
C VAL A 342 29.42 12.04 17.97
N GLY A 343 28.68 13.00 18.55
CA GLY A 343 28.27 14.24 17.88
C GLY A 343 27.20 14.10 16.78
N ALA A 344 26.72 12.88 16.51
CA ALA A 344 25.83 12.58 15.39
C ALA A 344 24.36 13.03 15.58
N GLY A 345 24.03 13.67 16.71
CA GLY A 345 22.67 14.16 17.01
C GLY A 345 22.62 15.59 17.54
N ALA A 346 23.69 16.37 17.37
CA ALA A 346 23.73 17.77 17.77
C ALA A 346 22.94 18.66 16.82
#